data_AF-A0A7J3UA03-F1
#
_entry.id   AF-A0A7J3UA03-F1
#
_cell.length_a   1.000
_cell.length_b   1.000
_cell.length_c   1.000
_cell.angle_alpha   90.00
_cell.angle_beta   90.00
_cell.angle_gamma   90.00
#
_symmetry.space_group_name_H-M   'P 1'
#
loop_
_entity.id
_entity.type
_entity.pdbx_description
1 polymer ?
#
loop_
_entity_poly.entity_id
_entity_poly.type
_entity_poly.pdbx_seq_one_letter_code
_entity_poly.pdbx_strand_id
1 'polypeptide(L)'
;MPCNYTIRREGDIRIAVANCEGCNASSSILDGECRKNIMEMIGREANIDRIILNHPFVKVFEGQSLSFLKDLADFVEGLKAYGASAADLKGCETCLEKSMVKMEEIKKIAPSDPIHAFQLLRDELKFLRKESRDACAECRRRYARILSEIVEGRALNKRVIGRKESEFYYREKIQPYV
;
A
#
# COMPACT_ATOMS: atom_id res chain seq x y z
N MET A 1 7.29 8.49 -16.88
CA MET A 1 8.42 8.75 -15.95
C MET A 1 7.83 9.08 -14.59
N PRO A 2 8.46 8.73 -13.47
CA PRO A 2 7.97 9.14 -12.16
C PRO A 2 7.89 10.66 -12.08
N CYS A 3 6.87 11.19 -11.41
CA CYS A 3 6.72 12.63 -11.22
C CYS A 3 7.95 13.22 -10.53
N ASN A 4 8.52 14.29 -11.09
CA ASN A 4 9.57 15.05 -10.41
C ASN A 4 8.98 15.70 -9.16
N TYR A 5 9.71 15.60 -8.05
CA TYR A 5 9.36 16.28 -6.81
C TYR A 5 10.59 16.95 -6.21
N THR A 6 10.33 17.94 -5.37
CA THR A 6 11.37 18.63 -4.58
C THR A 6 11.00 18.57 -3.11
N ILE A 7 12.01 18.57 -2.25
CA ILE A 7 11.83 18.67 -0.81
C ILE A 7 12.15 20.10 -0.40
N ARG A 8 11.24 20.69 0.38
CA ARG A 8 11.38 22.01 1.00
C ARG A 8 11.19 21.87 2.51
N ARG A 9 11.70 22.84 3.24
CA ARG A 9 11.52 22.92 4.69
C ARG A 9 11.03 24.31 5.06
N GLU A 10 9.95 24.37 5.81
CA GLU A 10 9.37 25.61 6.34
C GLU A 10 9.34 25.48 7.87
N GLY A 11 10.35 26.07 8.52
CA GLY A 11 10.60 25.83 9.95
C GLY A 11 10.90 24.35 10.21
N ASP A 12 10.06 23.69 11.02
CA ASP A 12 10.18 22.26 11.31
C ASP A 12 9.36 21.36 10.38
N ILE A 13 8.56 21.95 9.48
CA ILE A 13 7.70 21.20 8.56
C ILE A 13 8.51 20.81 7.33
N ARG A 14 8.59 19.50 7.04
CA ARG A 14 9.18 18.97 5.80
C ARG A 14 8.10 18.77 4.75
N ILE A 15 8.25 19.45 3.62
CA ILE A 15 7.24 19.52 2.56
C ILE A 15 7.79 18.86 1.30
N ALA A 16 7.05 17.90 0.75
CA ALA A 16 7.33 17.35 -0.57
C ALA A 16 6.42 18.00 -1.61
N VAL A 17 7.01 18.63 -2.62
CA VAL A 17 6.27 19.32 -3.69
C VAL A 17 6.46 18.54 -4.98
N ALA A 18 5.40 17.86 -5.42
CA ALA A 18 5.35 17.18 -6.71
C ALA A 18 4.99 18.19 -7.80
N ASN A 19 5.82 18.34 -8.84
CA ASN A 19 5.43 19.12 -10.00
C ASN A 19 4.66 18.21 -10.97
N CYS A 20 3.34 18.37 -11.00
CA CYS A 20 2.47 17.49 -11.74
C CYS A 20 2.17 17.97 -13.16
N GLU A 21 2.58 19.18 -13.56
CA GLU A 21 2.42 19.68 -14.93
C GLU A 21 3.18 18.85 -15.98
N GLY A 22 4.25 18.17 -15.57
CA GLY A 22 5.04 17.27 -16.43
C GLY A 22 4.72 15.79 -16.25
N CYS A 23 3.67 15.44 -15.50
CA CYS A 23 3.30 14.05 -15.26
C CYS A 23 2.23 13.57 -16.25
N ASN A 24 2.34 12.33 -16.71
CA ASN A 24 1.29 11.69 -17.52
C ASN A 24 0.03 11.35 -16.70
N ALA A 25 0.18 11.29 -15.37
CA ALA A 25 -0.88 11.04 -14.42
C ALA A 25 -1.74 12.28 -14.18
N SER A 26 -3.05 12.12 -13.98
CA SER A 26 -3.83 13.23 -13.46
C SER A 26 -3.37 13.57 -12.04
N SER A 27 -3.31 14.85 -11.70
CA SER A 27 -2.87 15.36 -10.38
C SER A 27 -3.91 15.07 -9.30
N SER A 28 -4.24 13.80 -9.08
CA SER A 28 -5.40 13.35 -8.35
C SER A 28 -5.12 12.01 -7.68
N ILE A 29 -5.52 11.88 -6.42
CA ILE A 29 -5.44 10.60 -5.70
C ILE A 29 -6.33 9.51 -6.32
N LEU A 30 -7.29 9.88 -7.18
CA LEU A 30 -8.11 8.93 -7.93
C LEU A 30 -7.37 8.27 -9.10
N ASP A 31 -6.21 8.81 -9.48
CA ASP A 31 -5.35 8.28 -10.52
C ASP A 31 -4.38 7.24 -9.97
N GLY A 32 -4.30 6.07 -10.62
CA GLY A 32 -3.42 4.99 -10.20
C GLY A 32 -1.93 5.29 -10.33
N GLU A 33 -1.54 6.07 -11.34
CA GLU A 33 -0.15 6.46 -11.53
C GLU A 33 0.25 7.56 -10.54
N CYS A 34 -0.67 8.50 -10.24
CA CYS A 34 -0.46 9.48 -9.17
C CYS A 34 -0.29 8.79 -7.81
N ARG A 35 -1.14 7.82 -7.46
CA ARG A 35 -0.99 7.03 -6.23
C ARG A 35 0.36 6.36 -6.15
N LYS A 36 0.79 5.71 -7.24
CA LYS A 36 2.12 5.07 -7.31
C LYS A 36 3.25 6.06 -7.02
N ASN A 37 3.21 7.23 -7.66
CA ASN A 37 4.22 8.27 -7.43
C ASN A 37 4.23 8.78 -5.98
N ILE A 38 3.06 8.93 -5.36
CA ILE A 38 2.94 9.32 -3.95
C ILE A 38 3.53 8.24 -3.03
N MET A 39 3.21 6.96 -3.26
CA MET A 39 3.76 5.85 -2.47
C MET A 39 5.29 5.78 -2.58
N GLU A 40 5.84 5.95 -3.79
CA GLU A 40 7.29 5.99 -4.01
C GLU A 40 7.94 7.20 -3.31
N MET A 41 7.30 8.37 -3.34
CA MET A 41 7.78 9.58 -2.67
C MET A 41 7.83 9.40 -1.15
N ILE A 42 6.75 8.88 -0.55
CA ILE A 42 6.70 8.63 0.89
C ILE A 42 7.74 7.57 1.29
N GLY A 43 7.89 6.50 0.50
CA GLY A 43 8.86 5.44 0.79
C GLY A 43 10.33 5.89 0.72
N ARG A 44 10.65 6.92 -0.07
CA ARG A 44 12.03 7.45 -0.21
C ARG A 44 12.40 8.50 0.83
N GLU A 45 11.41 9.21 1.37
CA GLU A 45 11.62 10.42 2.15
C GLU A 45 11.13 10.24 3.58
N ALA A 46 12.04 10.25 4.54
CA ALA A 46 11.68 10.18 5.96
C ALA A 46 10.95 11.47 6.42
N ASN A 47 9.96 11.31 7.29
CA ASN A 47 9.33 12.41 8.03
C ASN A 47 8.76 13.55 7.15
N ILE A 48 8.08 13.24 6.03
CA ILE A 48 7.30 14.24 5.31
C ILE A 48 6.09 14.66 6.16
N ASP A 49 5.89 15.96 6.40
CA ASP A 49 4.73 16.48 7.14
C ASP A 49 3.61 16.97 6.22
N ARG A 50 3.96 17.30 4.97
CA ARG A 50 3.03 17.78 3.95
C ARG A 50 3.43 17.34 2.55
N ILE A 51 2.47 16.92 1.74
CA ILE A 51 2.65 16.68 0.31
C ILE A 51 1.80 17.69 -0.47
N ILE A 52 2.43 18.38 -1.42
CA ILE A 52 1.77 19.34 -2.32
C ILE A 52 1.85 18.79 -3.73
N LEU A 53 0.69 18.55 -4.35
CA LEU A 53 0.60 18.29 -5.78
C LEU A 53 0.40 19.63 -6.50
N ASN A 54 1.45 20.07 -7.19
CA ASN A 54 1.46 21.35 -7.88
C ASN A 54 0.95 21.17 -9.32
N HIS A 55 -0.22 21.72 -9.59
CA HIS A 55 -0.94 21.78 -10.87
C HIS A 55 -1.78 23.08 -10.83
N PRO A 56 -2.50 23.48 -11.90
CA PRO A 56 -3.44 24.60 -11.86
C PRO A 56 -4.35 24.70 -10.63
N PHE A 57 -4.71 23.58 -10.00
CA PHE A 57 -5.30 23.54 -8.67
C PHE A 57 -4.35 22.80 -7.73
N VAL A 58 -3.79 23.52 -6.76
CA VAL A 58 -2.88 22.98 -5.77
C VAL A 58 -3.65 22.05 -4.83
N LYS A 59 -3.13 20.85 -4.60
CA LYS A 59 -3.72 19.89 -3.66
C LYS A 59 -2.73 19.59 -2.55
N VAL A 60 -3.17 19.70 -1.31
CA VAL A 60 -2.32 19.53 -0.14
C VAL A 60 -2.80 18.35 0.71
N PHE A 61 -1.91 17.38 0.95
CA PHE A 61 -2.11 16.32 1.93
C PHE A 61 -1.32 16.63 3.19
N GLU A 62 -2.00 16.70 4.32
CA GLU A 62 -1.42 16.87 5.65
C GLU A 62 -2.32 16.22 6.70
N GLY A 63 -1.84 16.11 7.94
CA GLY A 63 -2.63 15.56 9.04
C GLY A 63 -3.14 14.14 8.79
N GLN A 64 -4.46 13.93 8.90
CA GLN A 64 -5.06 12.60 8.82
C GLN A 64 -4.95 11.95 7.43
N SER A 65 -5.09 12.73 6.35
CA SER A 65 -5.03 12.20 4.98
C SER A 65 -3.61 11.74 4.65
N LEU A 66 -2.59 12.53 5.02
CA LEU A 66 -1.19 12.15 4.88
C LEU A 66 -0.83 10.96 5.80
N SER A 67 -1.32 10.94 7.04
CA SER A 67 -1.11 9.81 7.95
C SER A 67 -1.66 8.50 7.36
N PHE A 68 -2.81 8.54 6.69
CA PHE A 68 -3.34 7.37 5.99
C PHE A 68 -2.47 6.99 4.78
N LEU A 69 -2.00 7.96 3.99
CA LEU A 69 -1.07 7.68 2.89
C LEU A 69 0.24 7.03 3.38
N LYS A 70 0.76 7.45 4.54
CA LYS A 70 1.93 6.83 5.16
C LYS A 70 1.66 5.37 5.57
N ASP A 71 0.53 5.11 6.24
CA ASP A 71 0.13 3.75 6.60
C ASP A 71 0.04 2.83 5.35
N LEU A 72 -0.43 3.36 4.22
CA LEU A 72 -0.48 2.65 2.93
C LEU A 72 0.92 2.43 2.34
N ALA A 73 1.78 3.45 2.37
CA ALA A 73 3.15 3.35 1.88
C ALA A 73 3.95 2.31 2.68
N ASP A 74 3.84 2.31 4.00
CA ASP A 74 4.47 1.32 4.88
C ASP A 74 4.01 -0.10 4.54
N PHE A 75 2.75 -0.28 4.16
CA PHE A 75 2.21 -1.56 3.71
C PHE A 75 2.81 -1.99 2.38
N VAL A 76 2.91 -1.08 1.41
CA VAL A 76 3.55 -1.33 0.11
C VAL A 76 5.02 -1.72 0.29
N GLU A 77 5.76 -1.03 1.15
CA GLU A 77 7.15 -1.38 1.46
C GLU A 77 7.27 -2.73 2.17
N GLY A 78 6.38 -3.03 3.12
CA GLY A 78 6.29 -4.35 3.75
C GLY A 78 6.05 -5.48 2.74
N LEU A 79 5.21 -5.24 1.73
CA LEU A 79 4.96 -6.17 0.62
C LEU A 79 6.16 -6.32 -0.32
N LYS A 80 6.96 -5.27 -0.53
CA LYS A 80 8.19 -5.37 -1.34
C LYS A 80 9.29 -6.13 -0.62
N ALA A 81 9.45 -5.87 0.68
CA ALA A 81 10.39 -6.59 1.55
C ALA A 81 10.01 -8.08 1.68
N TYR A 82 8.75 -8.44 1.39
CA TYR A 82 8.33 -9.83 1.27
C TYR A 82 9.01 -10.49 0.05
N GLY A 83 10.18 -11.08 0.33
CA GLY A 83 10.97 -11.85 -0.64
C GLY A 83 11.91 -12.89 0.00
N ALA A 84 11.87 -13.07 1.32
CA ALA A 84 12.98 -13.73 2.04
C ALA A 84 12.58 -14.81 3.07
N SER A 85 11.33 -15.26 3.10
CA SER A 85 10.93 -16.44 3.90
C SER A 85 10.71 -17.70 3.05
N ALA A 86 11.26 -17.72 1.82
CA ALA A 86 11.30 -18.94 1.00
C ALA A 86 11.95 -20.13 1.74
N ALA A 87 12.83 -19.84 2.70
CA ALA A 87 13.39 -20.84 3.62
C ALA A 87 12.32 -21.50 4.51
N ASP A 88 11.34 -20.73 5.01
CA ASP A 88 10.28 -21.22 5.89
C ASP A 88 9.17 -22.00 5.16
N LEU A 89 9.10 -21.81 3.83
CA LEU A 89 8.12 -22.43 2.93
C LEU A 89 8.72 -23.55 2.07
N LYS A 90 9.97 -23.96 2.33
CA LYS A 90 10.60 -25.07 1.61
C LYS A 90 9.78 -26.36 1.78
N GLY A 91 9.48 -27.04 0.67
CA GLY A 91 8.64 -28.25 0.66
C GLY A 91 7.13 -27.98 0.62
N CYS A 92 6.72 -26.70 0.53
CA CYS A 92 5.31 -26.29 0.40
C CYS A 92 4.95 -25.77 -0.99
N GLU A 93 5.83 -25.93 -1.98
CA GLU A 93 5.72 -25.32 -3.30
C GLU A 93 4.42 -25.72 -4.00
N THR A 94 4.09 -27.02 -4.01
CA THR A 94 2.87 -27.55 -4.62
C THR A 94 1.60 -27.16 -3.85
N CYS A 95 1.69 -27.02 -2.54
CA CYS A 95 0.57 -26.62 -1.68
C CYS A 95 0.22 -25.14 -1.79
N LEU A 96 1.20 -24.29 -2.11
CA LEU A 96 1.08 -22.83 -2.07
C LEU A 96 1.20 -22.16 -3.44
N GLU A 97 1.39 -22.92 -4.53
CA GLU A 97 1.55 -22.39 -5.89
C GLU A 97 0.52 -21.30 -6.22
N LYS A 98 -0.77 -21.58 -6.02
CA LYS A 98 -1.85 -20.61 -6.26
C LYS A 98 -1.75 -19.36 -5.38
N SER A 99 -1.40 -19.55 -4.12
CA SER A 99 -1.23 -18.45 -3.17
C SER A 99 0.00 -17.59 -3.51
N MET A 100 1.08 -18.19 -4.01
CA MET A 100 2.27 -17.49 -4.48
C MET A 100 1.99 -16.66 -5.72
N VAL A 101 1.25 -17.22 -6.69
CA VAL A 101 0.80 -16.46 -7.88
C VAL A 101 -0.04 -15.25 -7.47
N LYS A 102 -1.02 -15.46 -6.58
CA LYS A 102 -1.87 -14.39 -6.07
C LYS A 102 -1.07 -13.32 -5.31
N MET A 103 -0.05 -13.70 -4.56
CA MET A 103 0.83 -12.75 -3.89
C MET A 103 1.58 -11.86 -4.88
N GLU A 104 2.10 -12.44 -5.97
CA GLU A 104 2.77 -11.66 -7.01
C GLU A 104 1.81 -10.71 -7.73
N GLU A 105 0.54 -11.09 -7.91
CA GLU A 105 -0.51 -10.18 -8.40
C GLU A 105 -0.77 -9.03 -7.41
N ILE A 106 -0.89 -9.32 -6.12
CA ILE A 106 -1.09 -8.32 -5.06
C ILE A 106 0.07 -7.32 -5.06
N LYS A 107 1.32 -7.78 -5.18
CA LYS A 107 2.51 -6.91 -5.27
C LYS A 107 2.48 -5.99 -6.47
N LYS A 108 1.95 -6.44 -7.62
CA LYS A 108 1.83 -5.61 -8.83
C LYS A 108 0.79 -4.51 -8.66
N ILE A 109 -0.30 -4.79 -7.94
CA ILE A 109 -1.39 -3.85 -7.68
C ILE A 109 -1.00 -2.84 -6.60
N ALA A 110 -0.29 -3.28 -5.55
CA ALA A 110 -0.06 -2.49 -4.34
C ALA A 110 0.46 -1.06 -4.57
N PRO A 111 1.38 -0.77 -5.52
CA PRO A 111 1.83 0.59 -5.75
C PRO A 111 0.73 1.52 -6.28
N SER A 112 -0.15 1.02 -7.17
CA SER A 112 -1.19 1.83 -7.83
C SER A 112 -2.55 1.74 -7.16
N ASP A 113 -2.82 0.72 -6.35
CA ASP A 113 -3.99 0.63 -5.49
C ASP A 113 -3.68 -0.15 -4.19
N PRO A 114 -3.00 0.51 -3.23
CA PRO A 114 -2.62 -0.13 -1.96
C PRO A 114 -3.83 -0.57 -1.12
N ILE A 115 -4.98 0.09 -1.27
CA ILE A 115 -6.20 -0.26 -0.55
C ILE A 115 -6.76 -1.58 -1.07
N HIS A 116 -6.88 -1.73 -2.39
CA HIS A 116 -7.32 -2.99 -2.98
C HIS A 116 -6.36 -4.13 -2.65
N ALA A 117 -5.06 -3.89 -2.80
CA ALA A 117 -4.03 -4.88 -2.47
C ALA A 117 -4.11 -5.33 -1.00
N PHE A 118 -4.32 -4.40 -0.06
CA PHE A 118 -4.52 -4.72 1.34
C PHE A 118 -5.76 -5.59 1.58
N GLN A 119 -6.88 -5.27 0.92
CA GLN A 119 -8.11 -6.06 1.01
C GLN A 119 -7.92 -7.48 0.47
N LEU A 120 -7.27 -7.64 -0.70
CA LEU A 120 -6.96 -8.93 -1.29
C LEU A 120 -6.08 -9.78 -0.37
N LEU A 121 -5.04 -9.17 0.21
CA LEU A 121 -4.13 -9.87 1.12
C LEU A 121 -4.83 -10.30 2.41
N ARG A 122 -5.69 -9.44 2.95
CA ARG A 122 -6.51 -9.77 4.13
C ARG A 122 -7.49 -10.90 3.85
N ASP A 123 -8.09 -10.95 2.67
CA ASP A 123 -9.01 -12.03 2.30
C ASP A 123 -8.26 -13.35 2.04
N GLU A 124 -7.04 -13.29 1.49
CA GLU A 124 -6.15 -14.45 1.40
C GLU A 124 -5.78 -14.99 2.79
N LEU A 125 -5.39 -14.12 3.73
CA LEU A 125 -5.09 -14.51 5.11
C LEU A 125 -6.29 -15.20 5.77
N LYS A 126 -7.50 -14.67 5.57
CA LYS A 126 -8.74 -15.31 6.07
C LYS A 126 -8.97 -16.68 5.45
N PHE A 127 -8.72 -16.83 4.15
CA PHE A 127 -8.85 -18.11 3.46
C PHE A 127 -7.88 -19.15 4.01
N LEU A 128 -6.60 -18.78 4.19
CA LEU A 128 -5.56 -19.67 4.71
C LEU A 128 -5.79 -20.11 6.16
N ARG A 129 -6.47 -19.28 6.95
CA ARG A 129 -6.83 -19.58 8.35
C ARG A 129 -8.03 -20.49 8.50
N LYS A 130 -8.83 -20.72 7.45
CA LYS A 130 -9.93 -21.69 7.53
C LYS A 130 -9.35 -23.08 7.78
N GLU A 131 -9.98 -23.82 8.67
CA GLU A 131 -9.58 -25.19 8.96
C GLU A 131 -9.55 -26.02 7.68
N SER A 132 -8.43 -26.70 7.48
CA SER A 132 -8.24 -27.65 6.39
C SER A 132 -7.68 -28.94 6.97
N ARG A 133 -8.24 -30.06 6.53
CA ARG A 133 -7.75 -31.40 6.87
C ARG A 133 -6.90 -32.01 5.75
N ASP A 134 -6.54 -31.21 4.75
CA ASP A 134 -5.67 -31.64 3.66
C ASP A 134 -4.20 -31.72 4.09
N ALA A 135 -3.40 -32.44 3.29
CA ALA A 135 -1.96 -32.57 3.50
C ALA A 135 -1.22 -31.21 3.51
N CYS A 136 -1.86 -30.15 3.02
CA CYS A 136 -1.31 -28.79 2.94
C CYS A 136 -1.60 -27.92 4.18
N ALA A 137 -2.27 -28.45 5.20
CA ALA A 137 -2.68 -27.67 6.37
C ALA A 137 -1.53 -27.01 7.13
N GLU A 138 -0.36 -27.66 7.19
CA GLU A 138 0.82 -27.07 7.84
C GLU A 138 1.41 -25.93 6.98
N CYS A 139 1.57 -26.15 5.68
CA CYS A 139 2.04 -25.14 4.74
C CYS A 139 1.17 -23.88 4.77
N ARG A 140 -0.16 -24.05 4.77
CA ARG A 140 -1.10 -22.92 4.89
C ARG A 140 -0.94 -22.16 6.21
N ARG A 141 -0.73 -22.87 7.32
CA ARG A 141 -0.50 -22.24 8.64
C ARG A 141 0.80 -21.44 8.68
N ARG A 142 1.90 -21.99 8.15
CA ARG A 142 3.18 -21.29 8.04
C ARG A 142 3.04 -20.04 7.17
N TYR A 143 2.40 -20.19 6.02
CA TYR A 143 2.17 -19.07 5.11
C TYR A 143 1.27 -17.99 5.72
N ALA A 144 0.18 -18.38 6.38
CA ALA A 144 -0.70 -17.45 7.09
C ALA A 144 0.03 -16.65 8.18
N ARG A 145 1.00 -17.26 8.88
CA ARG A 145 1.81 -16.57 9.89
C ARG A 145 2.66 -15.46 9.26
N ILE A 146 3.30 -15.75 8.14
CA ILE A 146 4.09 -14.76 7.42
C ILE A 146 3.19 -13.62 6.93
N LEU A 147 2.03 -13.93 6.35
CA LEU A 147 1.09 -12.90 5.90
C LEU A 147 0.53 -12.07 7.05
N SER A 148 0.35 -12.65 8.25
CA SER A 148 -0.09 -11.88 9.40
C SER A 148 0.92 -10.83 9.85
N GLU A 149 2.22 -11.02 9.66
CA GLU A 149 3.20 -9.98 9.99
C GLU A 149 3.07 -8.75 9.07
N ILE A 150 2.58 -8.95 7.85
CA ILE A 150 2.35 -7.86 6.90
C ILE A 150 0.99 -7.20 7.17
N VAL A 151 -0.04 -7.97 7.53
CA VAL A 151 -1.41 -7.45 7.63
C VAL A 151 -1.74 -6.98 9.05
N GLU A 152 -1.39 -7.77 10.06
CA GLU A 152 -1.81 -7.56 11.45
C GLU A 152 -0.94 -6.50 12.14
N GLY A 153 -1.49 -5.88 13.19
CA GLY A 153 -0.81 -4.79 13.91
C GLY A 153 -0.76 -3.44 13.17
N ARG A 154 -1.05 -3.41 11.85
CA ARG A 154 -1.11 -2.15 11.09
C ARG A 154 -2.36 -1.35 11.37
N ALA A 155 -2.20 -0.02 11.39
CA ALA A 155 -3.31 0.93 11.49
C ALA A 155 -4.35 0.77 10.37
N LEU A 156 -3.93 0.25 9.21
CA LEU A 156 -4.81 -0.04 8.07
C LEU A 156 -6.00 -0.94 8.41
N ASN A 157 -5.88 -1.87 9.36
CA ASN A 157 -7.02 -2.71 9.78
C ASN A 157 -8.17 -1.89 10.37
N LYS A 158 -7.86 -0.76 11.03
CA LYS A 158 -8.85 0.15 11.60
C LYS A 158 -9.35 1.17 10.59
N ARG A 159 -8.60 1.44 9.52
CA ARG A 159 -8.97 2.44 8.51
C ARG A 159 -9.74 1.84 7.33
N VAL A 160 -9.33 0.66 6.85
CA VAL A 160 -9.93 -0.04 5.71
C VAL A 160 -10.93 -1.08 6.23
N ILE A 161 -12.12 -0.64 6.62
CA ILE A 161 -13.15 -1.49 7.23
C ILE A 161 -14.15 -2.00 6.19
N GLY A 162 -14.44 -3.30 6.24
CA GLY A 162 -15.44 -3.93 5.37
C GLY A 162 -14.94 -4.12 3.94
N ARG A 163 -15.88 -4.10 2.99
CA ARG A 163 -15.68 -4.41 1.55
C ARG A 163 -16.02 -3.23 0.64
N LYS A 164 -15.85 -2.00 1.12
CA LYS A 164 -16.01 -0.83 0.26
C LYS A 164 -14.89 -0.81 -0.79
N GLU A 165 -15.23 -0.39 -2.00
CA GLU A 165 -14.27 -0.17 -3.09
C GLU A 165 -13.17 0.82 -2.70
N SER A 166 -11.96 0.66 -3.25
CA SER A 166 -10.83 1.55 -2.96
C SER A 166 -11.16 3.02 -3.19
N GLU A 167 -11.93 3.30 -4.25
CA GLU A 167 -12.37 4.63 -4.63
C GLU A 167 -13.11 5.35 -3.50
N PHE A 168 -13.93 4.64 -2.72
CA PHE A 168 -14.60 5.22 -1.56
C PHE A 168 -13.59 5.82 -0.57
N TYR A 169 -12.48 5.14 -0.31
CA TYR A 169 -11.50 5.63 0.66
C TYR A 169 -10.71 6.82 0.10
N TYR A 170 -10.32 6.76 -1.17
CA TYR A 170 -9.65 7.88 -1.82
C TYR A 170 -10.55 9.12 -1.85
N ARG A 171 -11.85 8.95 -2.09
CA ARG A 171 -12.82 10.04 -2.10
C ARG A 171 -13.21 10.52 -0.71
N GLU A 172 -13.38 9.66 0.27
CA GLU A 172 -14.02 10.05 1.53
C GLU A 172 -13.08 10.12 2.74
N LYS A 173 -11.87 9.55 2.62
CA LYS A 173 -10.92 9.40 3.73
C LYS A 173 -9.52 9.94 3.44
N ILE A 174 -9.18 10.13 2.17
CA ILE A 174 -7.87 10.63 1.72
C ILE A 174 -8.09 11.83 0.80
N GLN A 175 -8.95 12.76 1.21
CA GLN A 175 -9.12 14.02 0.47
C GLN A 175 -7.96 14.97 0.76
N PRO A 176 -7.37 15.58 -0.29
CA PRO A 176 -6.49 16.72 -0.10
C PRO A 176 -7.33 17.98 0.18
N TYR A 177 -6.70 18.95 0.84
CA TYR A 177 -7.16 20.34 0.81
C TYR A 177 -6.89 20.92 -0.59
N VAL A 178 -7.80 21.77 -1.07
CA VAL A 178 -7.67 22.52 -2.33
C VAL A 178 -7.57 24.00 -2.00
#